data_AF-A0A349JPK2-F1
#
_entry.id   AF-A0A349JPK2-F1
#
_cell.length_a   1.000
_cell.length_b   1.000
_cell.length_c   1.000
_cell.angle_alpha   90.00
_cell.angle_beta   90.00
_cell.angle_gamma   90.00
#
_symmetry.space_group_name_H-M   'P 1'
#
loop_
_entity.id
_entity.type
_entity.pdbx_description
1 polymer ?
#
loop_
_entity_poly.entity_id
_entity_poly.type
_entity_poly.pdbx_seq_one_letter_code
_entity_poly.pdbx_strand_id
1 'polypeptide(L)'
;LTASAVRRPDGSMGVQMTRGLPQVEDLKLKILEILDREGKSLVALNTMLCAGDINEHLVQRKMEIRDDAANRIIWNGVMTKAVAIALNPITVIDLLSGAVIDVVMILTLSKVYGIAMTEAGAVELLQKIAISMGGITAGELVANFGLSSLKGLLGLATPATGGLALGPYLSVAVTQAAIGGVSCYGIGQVTKTYLANGASWGDDGPKAVVSKILSSLDEDSILNRIKDELRAKLDLRGGEKQQS
;
A
#
# COMPACT_ATOMS: atom_id res chain seq x y z
N LEU A 1 -11.21 55.79 23.39
CA LEU A 1 -12.31 56.69 22.98
C LEU A 1 -11.94 58.08 23.44
N THR A 2 -12.04 59.08 22.58
CA THR A 2 -11.81 60.49 22.90
C THR A 2 -13.15 61.19 23.00
N ALA A 3 -13.37 61.91 24.09
CA ALA A 3 -14.59 62.68 24.30
C ALA A 3 -14.48 63.99 23.53
N SER A 4 -15.34 64.19 22.53
CA SER A 4 -15.48 65.46 21.82
C SER A 4 -16.83 66.08 22.16
N ALA A 5 -16.82 67.34 22.62
CA ALA A 5 -18.04 68.09 22.87
C ALA A 5 -18.68 68.48 21.53
N VAL A 6 -19.94 68.10 21.33
CA VAL A 6 -20.71 68.44 20.13
C VAL A 6 -21.94 69.22 20.56
N ARG A 7 -22.10 70.41 19.98
CA ARG A 7 -23.28 71.25 20.22
C ARG A 7 -24.45 70.70 19.41
N ARG A 8 -25.54 70.36 20.09
CA ARG A 8 -26.78 69.87 19.47
C ARG A 8 -27.59 71.03 18.88
N PRO A 9 -28.53 70.76 17.96
CA PRO A 9 -29.36 71.80 17.33
C PRO A 9 -30.20 72.64 18.31
N ASP A 10 -30.46 72.09 19.50
CA ASP A 10 -31.18 72.74 20.60
C ASP A 10 -30.30 73.68 21.46
N GLY A 11 -29.02 73.83 21.12
CA GLY A 11 -28.06 74.65 21.86
C GLY A 11 -27.42 73.96 23.07
N SER A 12 -27.83 72.73 23.41
CA SER A 12 -27.22 71.94 24.49
C SER A 12 -25.88 71.33 24.07
N MET A 13 -24.96 71.17 25.03
CA MET A 13 -23.68 70.49 24.82
C MET A 13 -23.86 68.99 25.12
N GLY A 14 -23.61 68.13 24.13
CA GLY A 14 -23.56 66.68 24.31
C GLY A 14 -22.13 66.16 24.20
N VAL A 15 -21.80 65.10 24.96
CA VAL A 15 -20.53 64.39 24.81
C VAL A 15 -20.72 63.31 23.75
N GLN A 16 -20.00 63.40 22.63
CA GLN A 16 -19.91 62.32 21.65
C GLN A 16 -18.57 61.61 21.81
N MET A 17 -18.62 60.30 22.05
CA MET A 17 -17.42 59.47 22.09
C MET A 17 -17.02 59.10 20.67
N THR A 18 -15.90 59.63 20.20
CA THR A 18 -15.31 59.26 18.91
C THR A 18 -14.13 58.31 19.14
N ARG A 19 -13.93 57.38 18.20
CA ARG A 19 -12.75 56.50 18.23
C ARG A 19 -11.53 57.37 17.90
N GLY A 20 -10.67 57.59 18.90
CA GLY A 20 -9.42 58.33 18.72
C GLY A 20 -8.48 57.62 17.73
N LEU A 21 -7.48 58.35 17.24
CA LEU A 21 -6.47 57.80 16.34
C LEU A 21 -5.77 56.60 17.01
N PRO A 22 -5.57 55.48 16.28
CA PRO A 22 -4.88 54.32 16.83
C PRO A 22 -3.44 54.68 17.20
N GLN A 23 -2.99 54.28 18.40
CA GLN A 23 -1.61 54.46 18.84
C GLN A 23 -0.73 53.39 18.18
N VAL A 24 -0.17 53.71 17.02
CA VAL A 24 0.68 52.79 16.24
C VAL A 24 2.17 52.96 16.53
N GLU A 25 2.62 54.14 16.96
CA GLU A 25 4.04 54.40 17.24
C GLU A 25 4.59 53.59 18.41
N ASP A 26 3.90 53.55 19.55
CA ASP A 26 4.34 52.77 20.71
C ASP A 26 4.39 51.26 20.41
N LEU A 27 3.45 50.77 19.60
CA LEU A 27 3.42 49.39 19.13
C LEU A 27 4.60 49.08 18.21
N LYS A 28 4.93 49.98 17.27
CA LYS A 28 6.10 49.82 16.38
C LYS A 28 7.39 49.76 17.18
N LEU A 29 7.57 50.66 18.15
CA LEU A 29 8.76 50.66 19.02
C LEU A 29 8.86 49.35 19.80
N LYS A 30 7.74 48.86 20.33
CA LYS A 30 7.73 47.61 21.07
C LYS A 30 8.05 46.39 20.19
N ILE A 31 7.55 46.37 18.96
CA ILE A 31 7.87 45.32 17.98
C ILE A 31 9.36 45.33 17.63
N LEU A 32 9.95 46.51 17.40
CA LEU A 32 11.38 46.66 17.11
C LEU A 32 12.26 46.20 18.28
N GLU A 33 11.89 46.55 19.51
CA GLU A 33 12.58 46.11 20.72
C GLU A 33 12.58 44.58 20.85
N ILE A 34 11.43 43.94 20.59
CA ILE A 34 11.30 42.48 20.64
C ILE A 34 12.10 41.82 19.49
N LEU A 35 12.07 42.38 18.29
CA LEU A 35 12.83 41.89 17.14
C LEU A 35 14.34 41.98 17.35
N ASP A 36 14.82 43.07 17.94
CA ASP A 36 16.25 43.24 18.25
C ASP A 36 16.72 42.20 19.29
N ARG A 37 15.92 41.98 20.33
CA ARG A 37 16.26 41.04 21.42
C ARG A 37 16.10 39.56 21.01
N GLU A 38 15.05 39.22 20.27
CA GLU A 38 14.59 37.83 20.09
C GLU A 38 14.42 37.42 18.61
N GLY A 39 14.73 38.30 17.66
CA GLY A 39 14.49 38.09 16.23
C GLY A 39 15.10 36.79 15.67
N LYS A 40 16.30 36.41 16.13
CA LYS A 40 16.95 35.15 15.73
C LYS A 40 16.15 33.92 16.18
N SER A 41 15.64 33.94 17.41
CA SER A 41 14.81 32.87 17.97
C SER A 41 13.45 32.80 17.27
N LEU A 42 12.85 33.95 16.94
CA LEU A 42 11.60 34.02 16.19
C LEU A 42 11.74 33.46 14.78
N VAL A 43 12.82 33.78 14.06
CA VAL A 43 13.13 33.21 12.74
C VAL A 43 13.36 31.71 12.84
N ALA A 44 14.12 31.25 13.83
CA ALA A 44 14.37 29.82 14.05
C ALA A 44 13.06 29.06 14.32
N LEU A 45 12.19 29.58 15.19
CA LEU A 45 10.90 28.97 15.49
C LEU A 45 9.99 28.93 14.26
N ASN A 46 9.88 30.04 13.52
CA ASN A 46 9.07 30.10 12.30
C ASN A 46 9.60 29.11 11.24
N THR A 47 10.93 29.03 11.12
CA THR A 47 11.58 28.05 10.24
C THR A 47 11.30 26.62 10.69
N MET A 48 11.33 26.30 11.99
CA MET A 48 11.01 24.96 12.50
C MET A 48 9.54 24.59 12.24
N LEU A 49 8.60 25.51 12.45
CA LEU A 49 7.18 25.30 12.16
C LEU A 49 6.96 25.05 10.65
N CYS A 50 7.52 25.91 9.81
CA CYS A 50 7.47 25.76 8.35
C CYS A 50 8.14 24.46 7.87
N ALA A 51 9.29 24.10 8.44
CA ALA A 51 9.96 22.83 8.15
C ALA A 51 9.11 21.62 8.57
N GLY A 52 8.38 21.73 9.68
CA GLY A 52 7.40 20.73 10.12
C GLY A 52 6.30 20.51 9.08
N ASP A 53 5.62 21.59 8.68
CA ASP A 53 4.52 21.55 7.70
C ASP A 53 4.99 21.04 6.33
N ILE A 54 6.14 21.52 5.84
CA ILE A 54 6.74 21.06 4.58
C ILE A 54 7.12 19.59 4.68
N ASN A 55 7.69 19.15 5.80
CA ASN A 55 8.05 17.75 6.01
C ASN A 55 6.80 16.85 5.97
N GLU A 56 5.70 17.25 6.61
CA GLU A 56 4.46 16.48 6.60
C GLU A 56 3.90 16.32 5.17
N HIS A 57 3.82 17.40 4.41
CA HIS A 57 3.39 17.36 3.00
C HIS A 57 4.33 16.51 2.12
N LEU A 58 5.65 16.58 2.35
CA LEU A 58 6.63 15.78 1.62
C LEU A 58 6.52 14.29 1.97
N VAL A 59 6.25 13.94 3.23
CA VAL A 59 6.03 12.56 3.65
C VAL A 59 4.75 12.01 3.02
N GLN A 60 3.64 12.76 3.08
CA GLN A 60 2.38 12.36 2.45
C GLN A 60 2.54 12.14 0.95
N ARG A 61 3.15 13.09 0.23
CA ARG A 61 3.36 12.97 -1.21
C ARG A 61 4.29 11.82 -1.58
N LYS A 62 5.35 11.58 -0.80
CA LYS A 62 6.20 10.39 -0.97
C LYS A 62 5.40 9.11 -0.75
N MET A 63 4.49 9.10 0.22
CA MET A 63 3.66 7.94 0.52
C MET A 63 2.67 7.67 -0.63
N GLU A 64 2.01 8.69 -1.17
CA GLU A 64 1.12 8.55 -2.34
C GLU A 64 1.83 8.00 -3.58
N ILE A 65 3.01 8.56 -3.92
CA ILE A 65 3.80 8.09 -5.07
C ILE A 65 4.24 6.63 -4.88
N ARG A 66 4.60 6.26 -3.64
CA ARG A 66 4.95 4.88 -3.28
C ARG A 66 3.75 3.95 -3.35
N ASP A 67 2.56 4.44 -3.00
CA ASP A 67 1.32 3.67 -3.05
C ASP A 67 1.01 3.21 -4.47
N ASP A 68 1.06 4.13 -5.44
CA ASP A 68 0.85 3.82 -6.85
C ASP A 68 1.88 2.84 -7.40
N ALA A 69 3.17 3.04 -7.06
CA ALA A 69 4.24 2.13 -7.47
C ALA A 69 4.05 0.74 -6.86
N ALA A 70 3.71 0.67 -5.57
CA ALA A 70 3.43 -0.59 -4.87
C ALA A 70 2.22 -1.30 -5.48
N ASN A 71 1.12 -0.60 -5.75
CA ASN A 71 -0.07 -1.17 -6.36
C ASN A 71 0.22 -1.75 -7.75
N ARG A 72 1.06 -1.09 -8.57
CA ARG A 72 1.53 -1.64 -9.85
C ARG A 72 2.37 -2.90 -9.68
N ILE A 73 3.30 -2.91 -8.73
CA ILE A 73 4.12 -4.09 -8.44
C ILE A 73 3.25 -5.28 -8.02
N ILE A 74 2.29 -5.04 -7.11
CA ILE A 74 1.35 -6.05 -6.65
C ILE A 74 0.55 -6.60 -7.83
N TRP A 75 -0.06 -5.73 -8.65
CA TRP A 75 -0.88 -6.17 -9.79
C TRP A 75 -0.07 -6.96 -10.83
N ASN A 76 1.17 -6.54 -11.11
CA ASN A 76 2.06 -7.27 -12.00
C ASN A 76 2.44 -8.65 -11.44
N GLY A 77 2.72 -8.74 -10.13
CA GLY A 77 2.99 -9.99 -9.44
C GLY A 77 1.80 -10.95 -9.50
N VAL A 78 0.60 -10.44 -9.21
CA VAL A 78 -0.68 -11.17 -9.30
C VAL A 78 -0.88 -11.74 -10.69
N MET A 79 -0.76 -10.92 -11.73
CA MET A 79 -0.95 -11.39 -13.10
C MET A 79 0.15 -12.34 -13.55
N THR A 80 1.39 -12.15 -13.10
CA THR A 80 2.49 -13.08 -13.38
C THR A 80 2.22 -14.44 -12.76
N LYS A 81 1.76 -14.47 -11.49
CA LYS A 81 1.39 -15.70 -10.79
C LYS A 81 0.19 -16.39 -11.43
N ALA A 82 -0.87 -15.64 -11.75
CA ALA A 82 -2.07 -16.18 -12.40
C ALA A 82 -1.73 -16.78 -13.78
N VAL A 83 -0.94 -16.08 -14.60
CA VAL A 83 -0.49 -16.61 -15.90
C VAL A 83 0.39 -17.85 -15.72
N ALA A 84 1.30 -17.86 -14.74
CA ALA A 84 2.13 -19.03 -14.46
C ALA A 84 1.29 -20.26 -14.08
N ILE A 85 0.28 -20.09 -13.22
CA ILE A 85 -0.65 -21.16 -12.82
C ILE A 85 -1.49 -21.64 -14.03
N ALA A 86 -2.00 -20.71 -14.84
CA ALA A 86 -2.87 -21.04 -15.97
C ALA A 86 -2.14 -21.77 -17.12
N LEU A 87 -0.88 -21.41 -17.37
CA LEU A 87 -0.09 -22.00 -18.46
C LEU A 87 0.47 -23.38 -18.11
N ASN A 88 0.57 -23.72 -16.83
CA ASN A 88 1.06 -25.03 -16.43
C ASN A 88 0.30 -25.65 -15.24
N PRO A 89 -0.91 -26.19 -15.49
CA PRO A 89 -1.73 -26.77 -14.41
C PRO A 89 -1.23 -28.14 -13.90
N ILE A 90 -0.45 -28.89 -14.70
CA ILE A 90 0.00 -30.25 -14.38
C ILE A 90 1.44 -30.28 -13.82
N THR A 91 2.29 -29.31 -14.18
CA THR A 91 3.69 -29.23 -13.73
C THR A 91 3.87 -28.04 -12.81
N VAL A 92 3.41 -28.20 -11.57
CA VAL A 92 4.02 -27.53 -10.41
C VAL A 92 5.49 -28.01 -10.38
N ILE A 93 6.39 -27.33 -11.09
CA ILE A 93 7.81 -27.74 -11.19
C ILE A 93 8.48 -27.78 -9.81
N ASP A 94 7.95 -27.05 -8.84
CA ASP A 94 8.07 -27.31 -7.42
C ASP A 94 7.12 -26.32 -6.75
N LEU A 95 6.50 -26.66 -5.63
CA LEU A 95 5.63 -25.75 -4.86
C LEU A 95 6.34 -24.41 -4.53
N LEU A 96 7.68 -24.43 -4.59
CA LEU A 96 8.58 -23.28 -4.47
C LEU A 96 8.37 -22.19 -5.55
N SER A 97 7.98 -22.54 -6.78
CA SER A 97 7.84 -21.56 -7.87
C SER A 97 6.75 -20.51 -7.62
N GLY A 98 5.65 -20.90 -6.95
CA GLY A 98 4.59 -19.97 -6.55
C GLY A 98 5.03 -19.02 -5.43
N ALA A 99 5.83 -19.51 -4.48
CA ALA A 99 6.38 -18.71 -3.40
C ALA A 99 7.50 -17.77 -3.88
N VAL A 100 8.28 -18.16 -4.89
CA VAL A 100 9.33 -17.29 -5.47
C VAL A 100 8.73 -16.00 -6.03
N ILE A 101 7.57 -16.06 -6.71
CA ILE A 101 6.89 -14.85 -7.22
C ILE A 101 6.50 -13.93 -6.05
N ASP A 102 5.95 -14.48 -4.97
CA ASP A 102 5.57 -13.70 -3.78
C ASP A 102 6.81 -13.10 -3.09
N VAL A 103 7.91 -13.87 -2.95
CA VAL A 103 9.18 -13.40 -2.38
C VAL A 103 9.79 -12.28 -3.21
N VAL A 104 9.83 -12.43 -4.54
CA VAL A 104 10.32 -11.39 -5.45
C VAL A 104 9.45 -10.13 -5.36
N MET A 105 8.14 -10.28 -5.26
CA MET A 105 7.22 -9.16 -5.04
C MET A 105 7.53 -8.46 -3.72
N ILE A 106 7.73 -9.20 -2.62
CA ILE A 106 8.09 -8.63 -1.32
C ILE A 106 9.41 -7.86 -1.38
N LEU A 107 10.44 -8.43 -1.99
CA LEU A 107 11.74 -7.77 -2.17
C LEU A 107 11.64 -6.51 -3.04
N THR A 108 10.79 -6.54 -4.06
CA THR A 108 10.58 -5.38 -4.94
C THR A 108 9.82 -4.27 -4.22
N LEU A 109 8.81 -4.63 -3.42
CA LEU A 109 8.11 -3.69 -2.54
C LEU A 109 9.06 -3.09 -1.50
N SER A 110 9.94 -3.88 -0.87
CA SER A 110 10.87 -3.37 0.13
C SER A 110 11.77 -2.27 -0.43
N LYS A 111 12.21 -2.40 -1.70
CA LYS A 111 12.98 -1.37 -2.41
C LYS A 111 12.19 -0.09 -2.62
N VAL A 112 10.90 -0.17 -2.99
CA VAL A 112 10.01 1.00 -3.07
C VAL A 112 9.88 1.68 -1.71
N TYR A 113 9.78 0.88 -0.65
CA TYR A 113 9.72 1.37 0.74
C TYR A 113 11.09 1.71 1.37
N GLY A 114 12.19 1.62 0.62
CA GLY A 114 13.53 2.01 1.08
C GLY A 114 14.03 1.15 2.25
N ILE A 115 13.48 -0.05 2.41
CA ILE A 115 13.80 -1.00 3.46
C ILE A 115 14.72 -2.07 2.86
N ALA A 116 15.94 -2.15 3.41
CA ALA A 116 16.89 -3.19 3.06
C ALA A 116 16.33 -4.54 3.55
N MET A 117 16.00 -5.42 2.60
CA MET A 117 15.42 -6.73 2.87
C MET A 117 16.29 -7.79 2.20
N THR A 118 16.62 -8.84 2.95
CA THR A 118 17.28 -10.04 2.42
C THR A 118 16.23 -11.04 1.93
N GLU A 119 16.64 -12.01 1.12
CA GLU A 119 15.74 -13.11 0.69
C GLU A 119 15.15 -13.86 1.90
N ALA A 120 15.99 -14.14 2.91
CA ALA A 120 15.55 -14.76 4.15
C ALA A 120 14.49 -13.94 4.89
N GLY A 121 14.67 -12.61 4.97
CA GLY A 121 13.68 -11.72 5.58
C GLY A 121 12.36 -11.67 4.80
N ALA A 122 12.42 -11.72 3.47
CA ALA A 122 11.23 -11.78 2.63
C ALA A 122 10.47 -13.10 2.81
N VAL A 123 11.18 -14.23 2.93
CA VAL A 123 10.60 -15.54 3.25
C VAL A 123 9.98 -15.52 4.64
N GLU A 124 10.67 -15.01 5.66
CA GLU A 124 10.15 -14.91 7.02
C GLU A 124 8.86 -14.05 7.08
N LEU A 125 8.83 -12.93 6.35
CA LEU A 125 7.65 -12.10 6.23
C LEU A 125 6.50 -12.87 5.57
N LEU A 126 6.76 -13.51 4.42
CA LEU A 126 5.76 -14.32 3.72
C LEU A 126 5.18 -15.41 4.65
N GLN A 127 6.04 -16.06 5.43
CA GLN A 127 5.67 -17.08 6.40
C GLN A 127 4.75 -16.52 7.50
N LYS A 128 5.12 -15.38 8.09
CA LYS A 128 4.29 -14.69 9.10
C LYS A 128 2.92 -14.29 8.54
N ILE A 129 2.88 -13.81 7.30
CA ILE A 129 1.63 -13.48 6.62
C ILE A 129 0.79 -14.73 6.42
N ALA A 130 1.35 -15.79 5.83
CA ALA A 130 0.63 -17.03 5.55
C ALA A 130 0.01 -17.67 6.80
N ILE A 131 0.75 -17.72 7.91
CA ILE A 131 0.23 -18.19 9.21
C ILE A 131 -0.92 -17.28 9.69
N SER A 132 -0.75 -15.98 9.56
CA SER A 132 -1.73 -14.98 10.00
C SER A 132 -3.01 -14.97 9.18
N MET A 133 -2.97 -15.41 7.91
CA MET A 133 -4.14 -15.60 7.04
C MET A 133 -5.01 -16.79 7.48
N GLY A 134 -4.54 -17.65 8.39
CA GLY A 134 -5.32 -18.74 8.96
C GLY A 134 -5.46 -19.98 8.07
N GLY A 135 -4.77 -20.01 6.92
CA GLY A 135 -4.83 -21.14 5.97
C GLY A 135 -3.73 -22.19 6.15
N ILE A 136 -2.68 -21.90 6.93
CA ILE A 136 -1.49 -22.77 7.08
C ILE A 136 -0.98 -22.67 8.53
N THR A 137 -0.76 -23.81 9.18
CA THR A 137 -0.14 -23.87 10.51
C THR A 137 1.38 -23.72 10.42
N ALA A 138 2.03 -23.26 11.49
CA ALA A 138 3.49 -23.13 11.52
C ALA A 138 4.22 -24.47 11.21
N GLY A 139 3.63 -25.60 11.60
CA GLY A 139 4.18 -26.94 11.31
C GLY A 139 4.11 -27.32 9.83
N GLU A 140 3.00 -27.01 9.15
CA GLU A 140 2.85 -27.24 7.71
C GLU A 140 3.81 -26.37 6.91
N LEU A 141 4.08 -25.15 7.38
CA LEU A 141 5.03 -24.26 6.74
C LEU A 141 6.47 -24.76 6.85
N VAL A 142 6.88 -25.26 8.02
CA VAL A 142 8.20 -25.89 8.19
C VAL A 142 8.30 -27.19 7.38
N ALA A 143 7.23 -27.96 7.27
CA ALA A 143 7.22 -29.15 6.43
C ALA A 143 7.30 -28.81 4.93
N ASN A 144 6.60 -27.78 4.48
CA ASN A 144 6.52 -27.40 3.07
C ASN A 144 7.73 -26.57 2.61
N PHE A 145 8.33 -25.76 3.49
CA PHE A 145 9.49 -24.91 3.18
C PHE A 145 10.82 -25.45 3.72
N GLY A 146 10.82 -26.26 4.78
CA GLY A 146 12.02 -26.76 5.47
C GLY A 146 12.52 -28.14 5.02
N LEU A 147 11.76 -28.87 4.19
CA LEU A 147 12.12 -30.22 3.73
C LEU A 147 12.30 -30.39 2.21
N SER A 148 12.24 -29.32 1.41
CA SER A 148 12.58 -29.26 -0.02
C SER A 148 12.19 -30.48 -0.91
N SER A 149 11.18 -30.31 -1.78
CA SER A 149 11.06 -30.90 -3.14
C SER A 149 10.60 -32.36 -3.41
N LEU A 150 10.55 -33.32 -2.48
CA LEU A 150 10.18 -34.70 -2.86
C LEU A 150 8.99 -35.25 -2.08
N LYS A 151 7.81 -35.33 -2.72
CA LYS A 151 6.78 -36.42 -2.59
C LYS A 151 5.37 -36.09 -3.13
N GLY A 152 5.18 -35.03 -3.90
CA GLY A 152 3.89 -34.72 -4.55
C GLY A 152 3.63 -35.47 -5.88
N LEU A 153 4.42 -36.50 -6.19
CA LEU A 153 4.15 -37.37 -7.33
C LEU A 153 3.08 -38.38 -6.90
N LEU A 154 1.98 -38.49 -7.68
CA LEU A 154 0.89 -39.48 -7.61
C LEU A 154 -0.42 -38.96 -6.99
N GLY A 155 -1.22 -38.27 -7.81
CA GLY A 155 -2.57 -37.87 -7.41
C GLY A 155 -3.50 -37.33 -8.50
N LEU A 156 -3.44 -37.89 -9.72
CA LEU A 156 -4.57 -37.97 -10.67
C LEU A 156 -5.31 -36.68 -11.07
N ALA A 157 -4.87 -36.05 -12.17
CA ALA A 157 -5.77 -35.46 -13.17
C ALA A 157 -5.04 -35.27 -14.50
N THR A 158 -4.60 -36.37 -15.10
CA THR A 158 -4.34 -36.39 -16.55
C THR A 158 -5.67 -36.74 -17.21
N PRO A 159 -6.44 -35.81 -17.81
CA PRO A 159 -7.45 -36.25 -18.75
C PRO A 159 -6.67 -36.75 -19.97
N ALA A 160 -6.57 -38.07 -20.07
CA ALA A 160 -6.18 -38.81 -21.26
C ALA A 160 -7.23 -38.65 -22.37
N THR A 161 -7.62 -37.42 -22.69
CA THR A 161 -8.61 -37.07 -23.70
C THR A 161 -7.90 -36.27 -24.77
N GLY A 162 -7.39 -36.96 -25.80
CA GLY A 162 -6.64 -36.36 -26.90
C GLY A 162 -7.38 -35.20 -27.57
N GLY A 163 -7.06 -33.96 -27.17
CA GLY A 163 -7.51 -32.72 -27.80
C GLY A 163 -8.96 -32.27 -27.56
N LEU A 164 -9.87 -33.16 -27.11
CA LEU A 164 -11.31 -32.82 -26.98
C LEU A 164 -11.70 -32.04 -25.70
N ALA A 165 -10.81 -31.89 -24.72
CA ALA A 165 -11.14 -31.27 -23.41
C ALA A 165 -10.56 -29.86 -23.19
N LEU A 166 -10.08 -29.18 -24.25
CA LEU A 166 -9.44 -27.87 -24.13
C LEU A 166 -10.38 -26.79 -23.55
N GLY A 167 -11.67 -26.81 -23.88
CA GLY A 167 -12.66 -25.84 -23.37
C GLY A 167 -12.91 -25.95 -21.86
N PRO A 168 -13.30 -27.13 -21.33
CA PRO A 168 -13.48 -27.35 -19.89
C PRO A 168 -12.19 -27.19 -19.08
N TYR A 169 -11.02 -27.50 -19.65
CA TYR A 169 -9.74 -27.35 -18.97
C TYR A 169 -9.36 -25.88 -18.76
N LEU A 170 -9.56 -25.04 -19.79
CA LEU A 170 -9.23 -23.63 -19.74
C LEU A 170 -10.05 -22.89 -18.66
N SER A 171 -11.32 -23.24 -18.48
CA SER A 171 -12.18 -22.62 -17.46
C SER A 171 -11.76 -22.97 -16.02
N VAL A 172 -11.35 -24.23 -15.78
CA VAL A 172 -10.82 -24.66 -14.47
C VAL A 172 -9.46 -24.04 -14.20
N ALA A 173 -8.56 -24.02 -15.18
CA ALA A 173 -7.23 -23.41 -15.05
C ALA A 173 -7.32 -21.91 -14.76
N VAL A 174 -8.19 -21.17 -15.46
CA VAL A 174 -8.44 -19.74 -15.21
C VAL A 174 -9.00 -19.50 -13.81
N THR A 175 -9.91 -20.37 -13.33
CA THR A 175 -10.47 -20.23 -11.98
C THR A 175 -9.42 -20.46 -10.90
N GLN A 176 -8.61 -21.52 -11.01
CA GLN A 176 -7.53 -21.82 -10.07
C GLN A 176 -6.43 -20.73 -10.09
N ALA A 177 -6.08 -20.26 -11.28
CA ALA A 177 -5.15 -19.15 -11.45
C ALA A 177 -5.66 -17.85 -10.83
N ALA A 178 -6.95 -17.56 -10.96
CA ALA A 178 -7.56 -16.39 -10.36
C ALA A 178 -7.56 -16.45 -8.83
N ILE A 179 -7.87 -17.61 -8.24
CA ILE A 179 -7.79 -17.82 -6.78
C ILE A 179 -6.35 -17.63 -6.28
N GLY A 180 -5.36 -18.21 -6.96
CA GLY A 180 -3.94 -18.01 -6.63
C GLY A 180 -3.50 -16.55 -6.75
N GLY A 181 -4.06 -15.82 -7.73
CA GLY A 181 -3.86 -14.38 -7.91
C GLY A 181 -4.46 -13.55 -6.79
N VAL A 182 -5.68 -13.85 -6.33
CA VAL A 182 -6.33 -13.18 -5.18
C VAL A 182 -5.47 -13.31 -3.93
N SER A 183 -4.98 -14.52 -3.64
CA SER A 183 -4.09 -14.75 -2.50
C SER A 183 -2.80 -13.92 -2.60
N CYS A 184 -2.18 -13.87 -3.78
CA CYS A 184 -1.01 -13.03 -4.04
C CYS A 184 -1.32 -11.53 -3.83
N TYR A 185 -2.50 -11.07 -4.26
CA TYR A 185 -2.94 -9.69 -4.05
C TYR A 185 -3.04 -9.35 -2.56
N GLY A 186 -3.66 -10.25 -1.77
CA GLY A 186 -3.74 -10.12 -0.31
C GLY A 186 -2.36 -10.03 0.34
N ILE A 187 -1.44 -10.94 -0.01
CA ILE A 187 -0.04 -10.91 0.46
C ILE A 187 0.64 -9.58 0.10
N GLY A 188 0.42 -9.09 -1.12
CA GLY A 188 0.94 -7.82 -1.59
C GLY A 188 0.45 -6.62 -0.77
N GLN A 189 -0.87 -6.54 -0.48
CA GLN A 189 -1.46 -5.47 0.32
C GLN A 189 -1.00 -5.50 1.78
N VAL A 190 -0.88 -6.69 2.36
CA VAL A 190 -0.32 -6.87 3.71
C VAL A 190 1.14 -6.42 3.74
N THR A 191 1.95 -6.86 2.78
CA THR A 191 3.38 -6.50 2.68
C THR A 191 3.54 -4.99 2.52
N LYS A 192 2.76 -4.38 1.63
CA LYS A 192 2.72 -2.94 1.40
C LYS A 192 2.45 -2.18 2.70
N THR A 193 1.46 -2.62 3.47
CA THR A 193 1.10 -1.98 4.75
C THR A 193 2.19 -2.17 5.80
N TYR A 194 2.74 -3.38 5.94
CA TYR A 194 3.86 -3.68 6.83
C TYR A 194 5.09 -2.81 6.55
N LEU A 195 5.45 -2.65 5.28
CA LEU A 195 6.58 -1.83 4.85
C LEU A 195 6.29 -0.32 4.98
N ALA A 196 5.06 0.12 4.73
CA ALA A 196 4.62 1.49 4.97
C ALA A 196 4.76 1.90 6.45
N ASN A 197 4.50 0.95 7.35
CA ASN A 197 4.68 1.12 8.79
C ASN A 197 6.14 0.95 9.25
N GLY A 198 7.11 1.00 8.33
CA GLY A 198 8.54 0.89 8.66
C GLY A 198 9.01 -0.53 8.96
N ALA A 199 8.43 -1.54 8.31
CA ALA A 199 8.65 -2.96 8.61
C ALA A 199 8.24 -3.34 10.05
N SER A 200 7.13 -2.78 10.50
CA SER A 200 6.52 -3.08 11.81
C SER A 200 5.05 -3.45 11.67
N TRP A 201 4.59 -4.36 12.52
CA TRP A 201 3.17 -4.69 12.64
C TRP A 201 2.40 -3.64 13.46
N GLY A 202 3.11 -2.78 14.19
CA GLY A 202 2.51 -1.85 15.15
C GLY A 202 2.09 -2.55 16.45
N ASP A 203 1.20 -1.90 17.20
CA ASP A 203 0.67 -2.43 18.47
C ASP A 203 -0.27 -3.63 18.25
N ASP A 204 -0.93 -3.64 17.10
CA ASP A 204 -1.74 -4.75 16.63
C ASP A 204 -0.81 -5.85 16.06
N GLY A 205 -0.74 -7.01 16.70
CA GLY A 205 0.10 -8.11 16.22
C GLY A 205 -0.23 -8.58 14.78
N PRO A 206 0.63 -9.41 14.14
CA PRO A 206 0.53 -9.77 12.72
C PRO A 206 -0.85 -10.28 12.29
N LYS A 207 -1.49 -11.11 13.13
CA LYS A 207 -2.82 -11.68 12.86
C LYS A 207 -3.93 -10.61 12.76
N ALA A 208 -3.88 -9.61 13.63
CA ALA A 208 -4.89 -8.53 13.65
C ALA A 208 -4.75 -7.65 12.39
N VAL A 209 -3.51 -7.27 12.05
CA VAL A 209 -3.21 -6.48 10.85
C VAL A 209 -3.62 -7.22 9.58
N VAL A 210 -3.24 -8.49 9.45
CA VAL A 210 -3.61 -9.31 8.28
C VAL A 210 -5.11 -9.45 8.14
N SER A 211 -5.82 -9.78 9.23
CA SER A 211 -7.27 -9.92 9.22
C SER A 211 -7.97 -8.62 8.81
N LYS A 212 -7.54 -7.48 9.36
CA LYS A 212 -8.08 -6.15 9.03
C LYS A 212 -7.88 -5.79 7.56
N ILE A 213 -6.71 -6.09 7.00
CA ILE A 213 -6.43 -5.81 5.59
C ILE A 213 -7.29 -6.70 4.70
N LEU A 214 -7.31 -8.01 4.95
CA LEU A 214 -8.09 -8.93 4.12
C LEU A 214 -9.60 -8.67 4.19
N SER A 215 -10.13 -8.33 5.35
CA SER A 215 -11.56 -8.00 5.49
C SER A 215 -11.96 -6.70 4.77
N SER A 216 -11.00 -5.85 4.42
CA SER A 216 -11.23 -4.64 3.64
C SER A 216 -11.20 -4.88 2.12
N LEU A 217 -10.75 -6.06 1.67
CA LEU A 217 -10.65 -6.38 0.26
C LEU A 217 -11.97 -6.90 -0.29
N ASP A 218 -12.39 -6.36 -1.43
CA ASP A 218 -13.48 -6.92 -2.23
C ASP A 218 -12.95 -8.09 -3.07
N GLU A 219 -12.96 -9.28 -2.47
CA GLU A 219 -12.41 -10.50 -3.07
C GLU A 219 -13.07 -10.84 -4.41
N ASP A 220 -14.39 -10.69 -4.51
CA ASP A 220 -15.15 -10.99 -5.73
C ASP A 220 -14.78 -10.05 -6.88
N SER A 221 -14.65 -8.75 -6.59
CA SER A 221 -14.21 -7.76 -7.57
C SER A 221 -12.79 -8.06 -8.07
N ILE A 222 -11.86 -8.34 -7.15
CA ILE A 222 -10.48 -8.69 -7.49
C ILE A 222 -10.43 -9.98 -8.32
N LEU A 223 -11.16 -11.01 -7.91
CA LEU A 223 -11.23 -12.31 -8.58
C LEU A 223 -11.74 -12.16 -10.01
N ASN A 224 -12.83 -11.43 -10.21
CA ASN A 224 -13.40 -11.21 -11.53
C ASN A 224 -12.45 -10.42 -12.43
N ARG A 225 -11.81 -9.37 -11.90
CA ARG A 225 -10.79 -8.62 -12.65
C ARG A 225 -9.62 -9.51 -13.09
N ILE A 226 -9.12 -10.40 -12.21
CA ILE A 226 -8.05 -11.33 -12.58
C ILE A 226 -8.52 -12.30 -13.67
N LYS A 227 -9.73 -12.86 -13.55
CA LYS A 227 -10.29 -13.76 -14.56
C LYS A 227 -10.36 -13.09 -15.93
N ASP A 228 -10.85 -11.85 -15.98
CA ASP A 228 -11.03 -11.10 -17.22
C ASP A 228 -9.69 -10.75 -17.88
N GLU A 229 -8.74 -10.19 -17.11
CA GLU A 229 -7.39 -9.88 -17.61
C GLU A 229 -6.61 -11.15 -18.01
N LEU A 230 -6.78 -12.25 -17.27
CA LEU A 230 -6.12 -13.52 -17.57
C LEU A 230 -6.65 -14.13 -18.87
N ARG A 231 -7.98 -14.16 -19.08
CA ARG A 231 -8.58 -14.60 -20.34
C ARG A 231 -8.06 -13.80 -21.51
N ALA A 232 -8.07 -12.47 -21.41
CA ALA A 232 -7.55 -11.60 -22.46
C ALA A 232 -6.07 -11.91 -22.81
N LYS A 233 -5.22 -12.15 -21.80
CA LYS A 233 -3.81 -12.50 -22.04
C LYS A 233 -3.60 -13.89 -22.64
N LEU A 234 -4.46 -14.85 -22.31
CA LEU A 234 -4.39 -16.21 -22.85
C LEU A 234 -4.89 -16.27 -24.29
N ASP A 235 -5.95 -15.52 -24.62
CA ASP A 235 -6.50 -15.43 -25.98
C ASP A 235 -5.48 -14.80 -26.95
N LEU A 236 -4.79 -13.73 -26.53
CA LEU A 236 -3.73 -13.10 -27.32
C LEU A 236 -2.57 -14.06 -27.61
N ARG A 237 -2.15 -14.85 -26.62
CA ARG A 237 -1.07 -15.85 -26.78
C ARG A 237 -1.47 -17.09 -27.56
N GLY A 238 -2.76 -17.44 -27.56
CA GLY A 238 -3.30 -18.52 -28.38
C GLY A 238 -3.20 -18.22 -29.87
N GLY A 239 -3.43 -16.97 -30.27
CA GLY A 239 -3.33 -16.51 -31.66
C GLY A 239 -1.91 -16.50 -32.23
N GLU A 240 -0.90 -16.14 -31.43
CA GLU A 240 0.51 -16.13 -31.86
C GLU A 240 1.04 -17.54 -32.18
N LYS A 241 0.56 -18.58 -31.48
CA LYS A 241 0.97 -19.97 -31.72
C LYS A 241 0.35 -20.59 -32.99
N GLN A 242 -0.65 -19.96 -33.60
CA GLN A 242 -1.32 -20.47 -34.80
C GLN A 242 -0.70 -19.97 -36.11
N GLN A 243 0.31 -19.11 -36.05
CA GLN A 243 1.02 -18.56 -37.22
C GLN A 243 2.47 -19.04 -37.39
N SER A 244 2.92 -20.04 -36.61
CA SER A 244 4.27 -20.61 -36.73
C SER A 244 4.26 -22.10 -37.05
#